data_AF-A0A934V9G4-F1
#
_entry.id   AF-A0A934V9G4-F1
#
_cell.length_a   1.000
_cell.length_b   1.000
_cell.length_c   1.000
_cell.angle_alpha   90.00
_cell.angle_beta   90.00
_cell.angle_gamma   90.00
#
_symmetry.space_group_name_H-M   'P 1'
#
loop_
_entity.id
_entity.type
_entity.pdbx_description
1 polymer ?
#
loop_
_entity_poly.entity_id
_entity_poly.type
_entity_poly.pdbx_seq_one_letter_code
_entity_poly.pdbx_strand_id
1 'polypeptide(L)'
;MKLKSFLPPVIALVVAGGWLGFRRQVLSGIEKENSTYREKLRTHQSGTADDIASPKPATPAEWKTLSSQALKYNWTGFGGLALKKRFNAMSREELAASLDELSKSNFGAEEILREMLVKALLEKDPGFALDLLTGKLPEDRSHFLAEGMKNWALASPEAAAAWFDEQLEKGTFASKRLDGMSVLKHKMEPALISALLSSAPEMAVKRLSAINEEDRAKFLHPHAQEKLSEEKQIAFARMVRELLPAQSARNLINSQCAEVAAQGGYQAASDYFTRIGATPEEREACVEYCARRILYSRTWTAKINAGDVEELRAWVGSQAPSATDRATGGALANISGNDYTGAADLAAYFHEKTGSDEILISFIRNSEWLGHPSEARQLAGKIVDEESRKGMLDWLESE
;
A
#
# COMPACT_ATOMS: atom_id res chain seq x y z
N MET A 1 0.45 23.91 -57.62
CA MET A 1 0.72 24.67 -56.37
C MET A 1 0.26 23.85 -55.17
N LYS A 2 1.21 23.38 -54.34
CA LYS A 2 0.96 22.50 -53.18
C LYS A 2 0.79 23.35 -51.91
N LEU A 3 -0.46 23.69 -51.55
CA LEU A 3 -0.77 24.42 -50.30
C LEU A 3 -0.99 23.48 -49.08
N LYS A 4 -0.97 22.16 -49.26
CA LYS A 4 -1.37 21.18 -48.23
C LYS A 4 -0.22 20.68 -47.32
N SER A 5 1.02 21.16 -47.50
CA SER A 5 2.19 20.69 -46.73
C SER A 5 2.55 21.55 -45.50
N PHE A 6 1.89 22.69 -45.28
CA PHE A 6 2.23 23.65 -44.22
C PHE A 6 1.18 23.76 -43.11
N LEU A 7 0.10 22.97 -43.15
CA LEU A 7 -0.94 22.98 -42.12
C LEU A 7 -0.47 22.45 -40.75
N PRO A 8 0.29 21.34 -40.67
CA PRO A 8 0.71 20.77 -39.38
C PRO A 8 1.64 21.67 -38.54
N PRO A 9 2.67 22.33 -39.13
CA PRO A 9 3.56 23.22 -38.36
C PRO A 9 2.87 24.47 -37.81
N VAL A 10 1.90 25.02 -38.55
CA VAL A 10 1.18 26.25 -38.14
C VAL A 10 0.23 25.95 -36.97
N ILE A 11 -0.45 24.81 -36.99
CA ILE A 11 -1.31 24.38 -35.87
C ILE A 11 -0.47 24.13 -34.61
N ALA A 12 0.70 23.48 -34.74
CA ALA A 12 1.62 23.27 -33.63
C ALA A 12 2.11 24.59 -33.01
N LEU A 13 2.41 25.60 -33.83
CA LEU A 13 2.83 26.93 -33.35
C LEU A 13 1.70 27.69 -32.64
N VAL A 14 0.45 27.57 -33.11
CA VAL A 14 -0.72 28.19 -32.46
C VAL A 14 -1.01 27.53 -31.11
N VAL A 15 -0.90 26.19 -31.01
CA VAL A 15 -1.08 25.45 -29.75
C VAL A 15 0.04 25.77 -28.76
N ALA A 16 1.30 25.82 -29.23
CA ALA A 16 2.44 26.19 -28.38
C ALA A 16 2.34 27.66 -27.90
N GLY A 17 1.90 28.57 -28.78
CA GLY A 17 1.65 29.98 -28.44
C GLY A 17 0.53 30.14 -27.41
N GLY A 18 -0.57 29.39 -27.56
CA GLY A 18 -1.67 29.36 -26.58
C GLY A 18 -1.24 28.81 -25.22
N TRP A 19 -0.44 27.73 -25.20
CA TRP A 19 0.10 27.13 -23.97
C TRP A 19 1.07 28.07 -23.24
N LEU A 20 1.94 28.76 -23.97
CA LEU A 20 2.87 29.75 -23.41
C LEU A 20 2.13 30.99 -22.89
N GLY A 21 1.07 31.43 -23.58
CA GLY A 21 0.19 32.51 -23.13
C GLY A 21 -0.53 32.17 -21.83
N PHE A 22 -1.10 30.96 -21.75
CA PHE A 22 -1.75 30.44 -20.54
C PHE A 22 -0.77 30.31 -19.37
N ARG A 23 0.44 29.77 -19.61
CA ARG A 23 1.53 29.72 -18.61
C ARG A 23 1.91 31.10 -18.10
N ARG A 24 2.00 32.12 -18.96
CA ARG A 24 2.29 33.51 -18.56
C ARG A 24 1.17 34.13 -17.74
N GLN A 25 -0.10 33.86 -18.08
CA GLN A 25 -1.21 34.33 -17.26
C GLN A 25 -1.22 33.67 -15.87
N VAL A 26 -0.98 32.36 -15.78
CA VAL A 26 -0.86 31.64 -14.51
C VAL A 26 0.33 32.14 -13.68
N LEU A 27 1.50 32.33 -14.30
CA LEU A 27 2.68 32.92 -13.65
C LEU A 27 2.42 34.33 -13.15
N SER A 28 1.77 35.19 -13.94
CA SER A 28 1.41 36.55 -13.52
C SER A 28 0.39 36.57 -12.38
N GLY A 29 -0.55 35.62 -12.36
CA GLY A 29 -1.49 35.42 -11.27
C GLY A 29 -0.78 35.02 -9.97
N ILE A 30 0.15 34.07 -10.07
CA ILE A 30 0.98 33.60 -8.95
C ILE A 30 1.93 34.70 -8.46
N GLU A 31 2.51 35.51 -9.34
CA GLU A 31 3.38 36.63 -8.98
C GLU A 31 2.60 37.75 -8.30
N LYS A 32 1.38 38.04 -8.76
CA LYS A 32 0.49 39.04 -8.15
C LYS A 32 -0.06 38.56 -6.80
N GLU A 33 -0.36 37.28 -6.67
CA GLU A 33 -0.66 36.67 -5.36
C GLU A 33 0.57 36.73 -4.45
N ASN A 34 1.77 36.35 -4.93
CA ASN A 34 3.00 36.42 -4.15
C ASN A 34 3.38 37.85 -3.73
N SER A 35 3.14 38.87 -4.56
CA SER A 35 3.39 40.27 -4.17
C SER A 35 2.42 40.70 -3.07
N THR A 36 1.15 40.29 -3.18
CA THR A 36 0.14 40.54 -2.15
C THR A 36 0.47 39.79 -0.85
N TYR A 37 1.02 38.58 -0.93
CA TYR A 37 1.48 37.81 0.22
C TYR A 37 2.75 38.39 0.86
N ARG A 38 3.70 38.90 0.05
CA ARG A 38 4.90 39.60 0.54
C ARG A 38 4.56 40.94 1.19
N GLU A 39 3.56 41.65 0.66
CA GLU A 39 3.06 42.89 1.25
C GLU A 39 2.41 42.62 2.61
N LYS A 40 1.55 41.59 2.71
CA LYS A 40 0.96 41.13 3.98
C LYS A 40 2.00 40.63 4.98
N LEU A 41 3.04 39.92 4.53
CA LEU A 41 4.17 39.51 5.36
C LEU A 41 4.98 40.70 5.88
N ARG A 42 5.17 41.75 5.05
CA ARG A 42 5.82 42.99 5.48
C ARG A 42 5.00 43.76 6.51
N THR A 43 3.67 43.80 6.36
CA THR A 43 2.78 44.42 7.35
C THR A 43 2.74 43.64 8.67
N HIS A 44 2.95 42.31 8.62
CA HIS A 44 3.07 41.46 9.80
C HIS A 44 4.49 41.40 10.41
N GLN A 45 5.55 41.72 9.65
CA GLN A 45 6.92 41.80 10.18
C GLN A 45 7.27 43.19 10.74
N SER A 46 6.55 44.26 10.37
CA SER A 46 6.73 45.60 10.94
C SER A 46 6.10 45.78 12.32
N GLY A 47 5.33 44.81 12.81
CA GLY A 47 4.89 44.72 14.20
C GLY A 47 5.37 43.39 14.77
N THR A 48 6.23 43.43 15.80
CA THR A 48 6.79 42.28 16.53
C THR A 48 7.84 41.43 15.80
N ALA A 49 9.03 41.99 15.60
CA ALA A 49 10.24 41.22 15.23
C ALA A 49 11.18 40.94 16.42
N ASP A 50 10.85 41.37 17.64
CA ASP A 50 11.79 41.33 18.79
C ASP A 50 11.42 40.36 19.93
N ASP A 51 10.45 39.46 19.79
CA ASP A 51 10.23 38.42 20.82
C ASP A 51 9.54 37.19 20.23
N ILE A 52 10.31 36.24 19.67
CA ILE A 52 9.83 34.85 19.55
C ILE A 52 10.39 34.09 20.76
N ALA A 53 9.80 34.37 21.92
CA ALA A 53 9.88 33.46 23.05
C ALA A 53 9.26 32.11 22.64
N SER A 54 9.85 31.00 23.08
CA SER A 54 9.30 29.65 22.89
C SER A 54 7.80 29.65 23.22
N PRO A 55 6.94 29.07 22.36
CA PRO A 55 5.51 29.13 22.57
C PRO A 55 5.14 28.29 23.79
N LYS A 56 4.81 28.97 24.91
CA LYS A 56 4.26 28.35 26.12
C LYS A 56 3.10 27.39 25.77
N PRO A 57 2.88 26.33 26.60
CA PRO A 57 1.71 25.46 26.47
C PRO A 57 0.44 26.32 26.36
N ALA A 58 -0.41 26.01 25.38
CA ALA A 58 -1.62 26.78 25.16
C ALA A 58 -2.55 26.61 26.38
N THR A 59 -3.17 27.68 26.84
CA THR A 59 -4.14 27.66 27.94
C THR A 59 -5.43 26.94 27.53
N PRO A 60 -6.31 26.55 28.49
CA PRO A 60 -7.58 25.90 28.15
C PRO A 60 -8.48 26.73 27.24
N ALA A 61 -8.43 28.07 27.37
CA ALA A 61 -9.16 28.99 26.51
C ALA A 61 -8.59 29.04 25.08
N GLU A 62 -7.26 28.93 24.94
CA GLU A 62 -6.61 28.82 23.64
C GLU A 62 -6.90 27.47 23.00
N TRP A 63 -6.90 26.35 23.74
CA TRP A 63 -7.33 25.04 23.24
C TRP A 63 -8.78 25.03 22.78
N LYS A 64 -9.68 25.70 23.49
CA LYS A 64 -11.07 25.88 23.06
C LYS A 64 -11.18 26.69 21.76
N THR A 65 -10.31 27.69 21.59
CA THR A 65 -10.27 28.51 20.37
C THR A 65 -9.71 27.71 19.19
N LEU A 66 -8.61 26.98 19.41
CA LEU A 66 -7.99 26.12 18.40
C LEU A 66 -8.91 24.98 17.99
N SER A 67 -9.64 24.36 18.93
CA SER A 67 -10.63 23.33 18.61
C SER A 67 -11.86 23.88 17.89
N SER A 68 -12.27 25.12 18.17
CA SER A 68 -13.35 25.77 17.41
C SER A 68 -12.90 26.12 15.98
N GLN A 69 -11.65 26.55 15.81
CA GLN A 69 -11.05 26.77 14.49
C GLN A 69 -10.87 25.45 13.72
N ALA A 70 -10.51 24.38 14.43
CA ALA A 70 -10.39 23.03 13.89
C ALA A 70 -11.68 22.54 13.21
N LEU A 71 -12.84 22.79 13.82
CA LEU A 71 -14.12 22.36 13.25
C LEU A 71 -14.56 23.22 12.07
N LYS A 72 -14.07 24.47 12.00
CA LYS A 72 -14.48 25.47 11.00
C LYS A 72 -13.68 25.41 9.70
N TYR A 73 -12.40 25.07 9.78
CA TYR A 73 -11.52 24.99 8.61
C TYR A 73 -11.25 23.53 8.26
N ASN A 74 -11.54 23.14 7.01
CA ASN A 74 -11.12 21.85 6.51
C ASN A 74 -9.58 21.77 6.59
N TRP A 75 -9.06 20.89 7.44
CA TRP A 75 -7.67 20.85 7.91
C TRP A 75 -6.61 20.57 6.83
N THR A 76 -7.06 20.30 5.61
CA THR A 76 -6.21 20.11 4.42
C THR A 76 -5.61 21.43 3.87
N GLY A 77 -5.93 22.59 4.48
CA GLY A 77 -5.46 23.92 4.05
C GLY A 77 -4.52 24.68 5.02
N PHE A 78 -4.42 26.01 4.86
CA PHE A 78 -3.48 26.90 5.59
C PHE A 78 -3.59 26.86 7.14
N GLY A 79 -4.77 26.57 7.70
CA GLY A 79 -4.98 26.45 9.15
C GLY A 79 -4.19 25.29 9.77
N GLY A 80 -4.12 24.15 9.08
CA GLY A 80 -3.32 23.01 9.52
C GLY A 80 -1.82 23.28 9.46
N LEU A 81 -1.37 24.08 8.49
CA LEU A 81 0.05 24.46 8.37
C LEU A 81 0.53 25.36 9.50
N ALA A 82 -0.30 26.32 9.93
CA ALA A 82 0.04 27.20 11.05
C ALA A 82 0.17 26.42 12.37
N LEU A 83 -0.74 25.49 12.62
CA LEU A 83 -0.69 24.62 13.79
C LEU A 83 0.47 23.64 13.75
N LYS A 84 0.75 23.04 12.59
CA LYS A 84 1.96 22.20 12.41
C LYS A 84 3.23 22.99 12.73
N LYS A 85 3.36 24.23 12.23
CA LYS A 85 4.50 25.09 12.57
C LYS A 85 4.58 25.39 14.07
N ARG A 86 3.44 25.69 14.71
CA ARG A 86 3.39 25.92 16.16
C ARG A 86 3.88 24.70 16.94
N PHE A 87 3.36 23.51 16.64
CA PHE A 87 3.74 22.28 17.34
C PHE A 87 5.20 21.90 17.08
N ASN A 88 5.69 22.12 15.86
CA ASN A 88 7.10 21.90 15.55
C ASN A 88 8.05 22.85 16.29
N ALA A 89 7.58 24.05 16.67
CA ALA A 89 8.34 25.01 17.46
C ALA A 89 8.34 24.72 18.97
N MET A 90 7.37 23.94 19.47
CA MET A 90 7.30 23.57 20.90
C MET A 90 8.42 22.60 21.29
N SER A 91 8.87 22.63 22.54
CA SER A 91 9.75 21.59 23.10
C SER A 91 9.01 20.27 23.29
N ARG A 92 9.74 19.18 23.54
CA ARG A 92 9.11 17.88 23.85
C ARG A 92 8.28 17.94 25.14
N GLU A 93 8.74 18.70 26.14
CA GLU A 93 8.04 18.91 27.41
C GLU A 93 6.76 19.74 27.20
N GLU A 94 6.81 20.77 26.35
CA GLU A 94 5.64 21.59 26.00
C GLU A 94 4.58 20.78 25.24
N LEU A 95 5.00 19.91 24.32
CA LEU A 95 4.12 18.98 23.60
C LEU A 95 3.49 17.95 24.56
N ALA A 96 4.27 17.39 25.49
CA ALA A 96 3.75 16.45 26.49
C ALA A 96 2.75 17.12 27.45
N ALA A 97 3.05 18.32 27.93
CA ALA A 97 2.14 19.10 28.76
C ALA A 97 0.84 19.45 28.01
N SER A 98 0.95 19.79 26.73
CA SER A 98 -0.19 20.05 25.85
C SER A 98 -1.10 18.82 25.67
N LEU A 99 -0.50 17.63 25.54
CA LEU A 99 -1.25 16.36 25.47
C LEU A 99 -1.97 16.04 26.78
N ASP A 100 -1.30 16.22 27.93
CA ASP A 100 -1.90 16.03 29.25
C ASP A 100 -3.06 17.01 29.50
N GLU A 101 -2.90 18.27 29.11
CA GLU A 101 -3.95 19.29 29.23
C GLU A 101 -5.16 19.01 28.32
N LEU A 102 -4.93 18.60 27.07
CA LEU A 102 -6.01 18.18 26.18
C LEU A 102 -6.77 17.00 26.75
N SER A 103 -6.08 15.99 27.33
CA SER A 103 -6.72 14.80 27.90
C SER A 103 -7.67 15.08 29.07
N LYS A 104 -7.52 16.24 29.72
CA LYS A 104 -8.38 16.70 30.83
C LYS A 104 -9.57 17.53 30.35
N SER A 105 -9.59 17.87 29.07
CA SER A 105 -10.61 18.71 28.47
C SER A 105 -11.71 17.85 27.82
N ASN A 106 -12.83 18.46 27.45
CA ASN A 106 -13.92 17.78 26.74
C ASN A 106 -14.37 18.67 25.57
N PHE A 107 -13.52 18.80 24.55
CA PHE A 107 -13.77 19.65 23.39
C PHE A 107 -14.08 18.82 22.14
N GLY A 108 -15.04 19.24 21.31
CA GLY A 108 -15.49 18.45 20.15
C GLY A 108 -14.46 18.20 19.03
N ALA A 109 -13.31 18.87 19.05
CA ALA A 109 -12.21 18.72 18.07
C ALA A 109 -10.89 18.29 18.72
N GLU A 110 -10.95 17.85 19.97
CA GLU A 110 -9.79 17.43 20.77
C GLU A 110 -9.01 16.31 20.09
N GLU A 111 -9.70 15.45 19.35
CA GLU A 111 -9.11 14.32 18.67
C GLU A 111 -8.06 14.70 17.63
N ILE A 112 -8.43 15.61 16.71
CA ILE A 112 -7.55 16.05 15.63
C ILE A 112 -6.30 16.75 16.21
N LEU A 113 -6.49 17.57 17.25
CA LEU A 113 -5.40 18.27 17.91
C LEU A 113 -4.47 17.30 18.64
N ARG A 114 -5.04 16.30 19.31
CA ARG A 114 -4.28 15.23 19.98
C ARG A 114 -3.44 14.46 18.97
N GLU A 115 -4.01 14.04 17.84
CA GLU A 115 -3.27 13.35 16.79
C GLU A 115 -2.09 14.17 16.26
N MET A 116 -2.30 15.47 16.02
CA MET A 116 -1.23 16.35 15.53
C MET A 116 -0.10 16.55 16.56
N LEU A 117 -0.44 16.68 17.84
CA LEU A 117 0.55 16.77 18.90
C LEU A 117 1.32 15.46 19.09
N VAL A 118 0.63 14.32 19.02
CA VAL A 118 1.28 13.00 19.05
C VAL A 118 2.27 12.87 17.89
N LYS A 119 1.86 13.22 16.67
CA LYS A 119 2.73 13.22 15.49
C LYS A 119 3.93 14.15 15.66
N ALA A 120 3.71 15.39 16.12
CA ALA A 120 4.79 16.35 16.34
C ALA A 120 5.78 15.87 17.42
N LEU A 121 5.29 15.21 18.48
CA LEU A 121 6.13 14.66 19.53
C LEU A 121 6.95 13.46 19.03
N LEU A 122 6.33 12.54 18.27
CA LEU A 122 7.02 11.42 17.64
C LEU A 122 8.08 11.88 16.63
N GLU A 123 7.83 12.94 15.86
CA GLU A 123 8.81 13.55 14.95
C GLU A 123 9.99 14.19 15.71
N LYS A 124 9.77 14.70 16.92
CA LYS A 124 10.76 15.47 17.69
C LYS A 124 11.63 14.62 18.61
N ASP A 125 11.01 13.73 19.38
CA ASP A 125 11.68 12.82 20.32
C ASP A 125 10.88 11.51 20.38
N PRO A 126 11.09 10.59 19.42
CA PRO A 126 10.29 9.38 19.30
C PRO A 126 10.42 8.46 20.51
N GLY A 127 11.61 8.33 21.10
CA GLY A 127 11.81 7.50 22.30
C GLY A 127 10.97 8.01 23.48
N PHE A 128 11.08 9.30 23.79
CA PHE A 128 10.28 9.92 24.83
C PHE A 128 8.77 9.86 24.53
N ALA A 129 8.37 10.10 23.28
CA ALA A 129 6.97 10.02 22.86
C ALA A 129 6.39 8.63 23.09
N LEU A 130 7.12 7.58 22.68
CA LEU A 130 6.68 6.20 22.81
C LEU A 130 6.63 5.78 24.28
N ASP A 131 7.60 6.16 25.12
CA ASP A 131 7.53 5.92 26.56
C ASP A 131 6.34 6.61 27.21
N LEU A 132 6.04 7.84 26.79
CA LEU A 132 4.93 8.62 27.33
C LEU A 132 3.56 8.03 26.95
N LEU A 133 3.42 7.56 25.71
CA LEU A 133 2.13 7.20 25.10
C LEU A 133 1.82 5.70 25.16
N THR A 134 2.83 4.85 25.33
CA THR A 134 2.63 3.41 25.48
C THR A 134 1.82 3.13 26.74
N GLY A 135 0.69 2.42 26.59
CA GLY A 135 -0.25 2.14 27.67
C GLY A 135 -1.23 3.28 28.00
N LYS A 136 -1.09 4.48 27.40
CA LYS A 136 -2.03 5.60 27.58
C LYS A 136 -2.97 5.80 26.39
N LEU A 137 -2.55 5.38 25.20
CA LEU A 137 -3.41 5.44 24.02
C LEU A 137 -4.39 4.26 23.99
N PRO A 138 -5.66 4.50 23.62
CA PRO A 138 -6.60 3.43 23.33
C PRO A 138 -6.10 2.52 22.20
N GLU A 139 -6.56 1.27 22.20
CA GLU A 139 -6.04 0.21 21.32
C GLU A 139 -6.23 0.52 19.82
N ASP A 140 -7.34 1.17 19.44
CA ASP A 140 -7.63 1.61 18.07
C ASP A 140 -6.63 2.66 17.56
N ARG A 141 -5.91 3.35 18.46
CA ARG A 141 -4.93 4.41 18.13
C ARG A 141 -3.47 3.98 18.19
N SER A 142 -3.22 2.72 18.52
CA SER A 142 -1.86 2.14 18.52
C SER A 142 -1.17 2.20 17.14
N HIS A 143 -1.90 2.45 16.05
CA HIS A 143 -1.34 2.62 14.71
C HIS A 143 -0.41 3.84 14.61
N PHE A 144 -0.68 4.93 15.34
CA PHE A 144 0.22 6.11 15.38
C PHE A 144 1.57 5.77 16.00
N LEU A 145 1.59 4.92 17.03
CA LEU A 145 2.84 4.49 17.67
C LEU A 145 3.64 3.57 16.75
N ALA A 146 2.97 2.68 16.01
CA ALA A 146 3.62 1.85 15.00
C ALA A 146 4.22 2.68 13.86
N GLU A 147 3.51 3.70 13.37
CA GLU A 147 4.02 4.63 12.36
C GLU A 147 5.21 5.45 12.88
N GLY A 148 5.11 5.98 14.12
CA GLY A 148 6.21 6.69 14.76
C GLY A 148 7.45 5.82 14.96
N MET A 149 7.27 4.57 15.38
CA MET A 149 8.34 3.57 15.46
C MET A 149 8.97 3.30 14.09
N LYS A 150 8.16 3.10 13.04
CA LYS A 150 8.67 2.93 11.66
C LYS A 150 9.54 4.10 11.25
N ASN A 151 9.07 5.33 11.44
CA ASN A 151 9.79 6.54 11.05
C ASN A 151 11.08 6.72 11.87
N TRP A 152 11.03 6.43 13.17
CA TRP A 152 12.21 6.46 14.02
C TRP A 152 13.26 5.43 13.57
N ALA A 153 12.84 4.18 13.32
CA ALA A 153 13.72 3.13 12.86
C ALA A 153 14.33 3.42 11.47
N LEU A 154 13.61 4.11 10.58
CA LEU A 154 14.18 4.58 9.31
C LEU A 154 15.28 5.63 9.51
N ALA A 155 15.16 6.48 10.54
CA ALA A 155 16.11 7.56 10.81
C ALA A 155 17.28 7.12 11.72
N SER A 156 17.04 6.20 12.65
CA SER A 156 17.99 5.72 13.66
C SER A 156 17.71 4.26 14.02
N PRO A 157 18.09 3.31 13.14
CA PRO A 157 17.79 1.88 13.29
C PRO A 157 18.21 1.31 14.65
N GLU A 158 19.43 1.61 15.11
CA GLU A 158 20.00 1.08 16.35
C GLU A 158 19.25 1.58 17.58
N ALA A 159 18.92 2.88 17.62
CA ALA A 159 18.22 3.47 18.75
C ALA A 159 16.79 2.94 18.88
N ALA A 160 16.07 2.85 17.77
CA ALA A 160 14.70 2.33 17.74
C ALA A 160 14.65 0.84 18.14
N ALA A 161 15.57 0.03 17.61
CA ALA A 161 15.67 -1.39 17.95
C ALA A 161 16.04 -1.59 19.44
N ALA A 162 17.04 -0.86 19.94
CA ALA A 162 17.45 -0.95 21.34
C ALA A 162 16.33 -0.55 22.30
N TRP A 163 15.59 0.53 22.01
CA TRP A 163 14.43 0.92 22.79
C TRP A 163 13.36 -0.18 22.78
N PHE A 164 13.07 -0.77 21.62
CA PHE A 164 12.05 -1.81 21.53
C PHE A 164 12.42 -3.05 22.35
N ASP A 165 13.69 -3.47 22.29
CA ASP A 165 14.21 -4.59 23.07
C ASP A 165 14.14 -4.31 24.58
N GLU A 166 14.47 -3.08 25.01
CA GLU A 166 14.31 -2.67 26.41
C GLU A 166 12.84 -2.77 26.88
N GLN A 167 11.87 -2.41 26.03
CA GLN A 167 10.45 -2.53 26.35
C GLN A 167 9.96 -3.99 26.38
N LEU A 168 10.56 -4.87 25.57
CA LEU A 168 10.31 -6.32 25.66
C LEU A 168 10.79 -6.87 27.02
N GLU A 169 11.99 -6.49 27.45
CA GLU A 169 12.58 -6.91 28.73
C GLU A 169 11.77 -6.41 29.93
N LYS A 170 11.23 -5.19 29.86
CA LYS A 170 10.33 -4.62 30.88
C LYS A 170 8.95 -5.29 30.92
N GLY A 171 8.62 -6.15 29.95
CA GLY A 171 7.31 -6.78 29.85
C GLY A 171 6.20 -5.82 29.41
N THR A 172 6.52 -4.66 28.84
CA THR A 172 5.56 -3.65 28.35
C THR A 172 4.56 -4.25 27.36
N PHE A 173 5.00 -5.26 26.60
CA PHE A 173 4.21 -5.94 25.58
C PHE A 173 3.55 -7.25 26.03
N ALA A 174 3.64 -7.60 27.32
CA ALA A 174 3.06 -8.83 27.85
C ALA A 174 1.53 -8.87 27.68
N SER A 175 0.99 -10.05 27.35
CA SER A 175 -0.43 -10.22 27.05
C SER A 175 -0.93 -11.56 27.56
N LYS A 176 -2.21 -11.61 27.96
CA LYS A 176 -2.92 -12.84 28.34
C LYS A 176 -3.55 -13.57 27.14
N ARG A 177 -3.36 -13.07 25.93
CA ARG A 177 -3.87 -13.71 24.70
C ARG A 177 -3.14 -15.03 24.46
N LEU A 178 -3.81 -15.95 23.75
CA LEU A 178 -3.26 -17.28 23.44
C LEU A 178 -1.96 -17.23 22.65
N ASP A 179 -1.77 -16.19 21.83
CA ASP A 179 -0.54 -15.92 21.08
C ASP A 179 0.56 -15.25 21.92
N GLY A 180 0.29 -14.94 23.19
CA GLY A 180 1.22 -14.27 24.11
C GLY A 180 1.58 -12.83 23.72
N MET A 181 0.97 -12.28 22.67
CA MET A 181 1.33 -10.97 22.11
C MET A 181 0.29 -9.91 22.44
N SER A 182 0.74 -8.73 22.86
CA SER A 182 -0.15 -7.57 22.97
C SER A 182 -0.49 -7.03 21.59
N VAL A 183 -1.64 -6.35 21.47
CA VAL A 183 -2.04 -5.72 20.21
C VAL A 183 -1.05 -4.64 19.77
N LEU A 184 -0.42 -3.96 20.72
CA LEU A 184 0.63 -2.99 20.42
C LEU A 184 1.87 -3.67 19.82
N LYS A 185 2.32 -4.81 20.37
CA LYS A 185 3.44 -5.58 19.79
C LYS A 185 3.12 -6.06 18.38
N HIS A 186 1.90 -6.56 18.16
CA HIS A 186 1.43 -6.99 16.84
C HIS A 186 1.48 -5.89 15.77
N LYS A 187 1.47 -4.60 16.15
CA LYS A 187 1.59 -3.49 15.21
C LYS A 187 3.01 -2.92 15.13
N MET A 188 3.70 -2.79 16.27
CA MET A 188 5.01 -2.16 16.31
C MET A 188 6.14 -3.07 15.82
N GLU A 189 6.09 -4.37 16.11
CA GLU A 189 7.11 -5.34 15.68
C GLU A 189 7.20 -5.43 14.14
N PRO A 190 6.09 -5.61 13.36
CA PRO A 190 6.17 -5.54 11.90
C PRO A 190 6.62 -4.18 11.38
N ALA A 191 6.23 -3.07 12.04
CA ALA A 191 6.60 -1.73 11.63
C ALA A 191 8.12 -1.48 11.77
N LEU A 192 8.70 -1.93 12.89
CA LEU A 192 10.13 -1.92 13.13
C LEU A 192 10.85 -2.80 12.11
N ILE A 193 10.41 -4.05 11.90
CA ILE A 193 11.01 -4.96 10.91
C ILE A 193 10.98 -4.34 9.51
N SER A 194 9.83 -3.80 9.06
CA SER A 194 9.70 -3.12 7.76
C SER A 194 10.70 -1.97 7.60
N ALA A 195 10.85 -1.13 8.62
CA ALA A 195 11.83 -0.04 8.62
C ALA A 195 13.28 -0.55 8.56
N LEU A 196 13.62 -1.57 9.34
CA LEU A 196 14.95 -2.17 9.35
C LEU A 196 15.26 -2.85 8.02
N LEU A 197 14.31 -3.55 7.39
CA LEU A 197 14.51 -4.12 6.05
C LEU A 197 14.88 -3.06 5.02
N SER A 198 14.37 -1.84 5.20
CA SER A 198 14.65 -0.71 4.33
C SER A 198 15.94 0.04 4.63
N SER A 199 16.44 0.01 5.86
CA SER A 199 17.51 0.90 6.35
C SER A 199 18.72 0.17 6.94
N ALA A 200 18.50 -0.96 7.63
CA ALA A 200 19.51 -1.81 8.25
C ALA A 200 19.15 -3.31 8.10
N PRO A 201 19.30 -3.90 6.89
CA PRO A 201 18.81 -5.25 6.60
C PRO A 201 19.36 -6.34 7.51
N GLU A 202 20.64 -6.26 7.90
CA GLU A 202 21.26 -7.22 8.81
C GLU A 202 20.59 -7.24 10.20
N MET A 203 20.16 -6.06 10.68
CA MET A 203 19.39 -5.98 11.93
C MET A 203 18.01 -6.60 11.79
N ALA A 204 17.35 -6.41 10.64
CA ALA A 204 16.06 -7.03 10.37
C ALA A 204 16.18 -8.56 10.36
N VAL A 205 17.21 -9.11 9.70
CA VAL A 205 17.49 -10.56 9.66
C VAL A 205 17.71 -11.11 11.06
N LYS A 206 18.53 -10.43 11.88
CA LYS A 206 18.77 -10.81 13.28
C LYS A 206 17.48 -10.81 14.09
N ARG A 207 16.65 -9.78 13.93
CA ARG A 207 15.37 -9.63 14.64
C ARG A 207 14.37 -10.70 14.22
N LEU A 208 14.22 -10.96 12.93
CA LEU A 208 13.35 -12.02 12.40
C LEU A 208 13.81 -13.41 12.86
N SER A 209 15.12 -13.64 12.94
CA SER A 209 15.68 -14.90 13.44
C SER A 209 15.32 -15.18 14.90
N ALA A 210 15.12 -14.12 15.70
CA ALA A 210 14.68 -14.23 17.09
C ALA A 210 13.16 -14.51 17.24
N ILE A 211 12.39 -14.37 16.16
CA ILE A 211 10.97 -14.75 16.11
C ILE A 211 10.88 -16.24 15.75
N ASN A 212 9.91 -16.93 16.37
CA ASN A 212 9.56 -18.31 16.02
C ASN A 212 9.31 -18.44 14.52
N GLU A 213 9.86 -19.48 13.91
CA GLU A 213 9.82 -19.67 12.45
C GLU A 213 8.41 -19.62 11.87
N GLU A 214 7.43 -20.21 12.56
CA GLU A 214 6.01 -20.23 12.18
C GLU A 214 5.36 -18.84 12.11
N ASP A 215 5.89 -17.87 12.86
CA ASP A 215 5.34 -16.52 12.94
C ASP A 215 6.03 -15.52 12.02
N ARG A 216 7.28 -15.79 11.59
CA ARG A 216 8.07 -14.87 10.76
C ARG A 216 7.34 -14.40 9.50
N ALA A 217 6.63 -15.32 8.84
CA ALA A 217 5.87 -14.99 7.63
C ALA A 217 4.75 -13.96 7.90
N LYS A 218 4.13 -13.99 9.09
CA LYS A 218 3.08 -13.03 9.48
C LYS A 218 3.63 -11.62 9.62
N PHE A 219 4.84 -11.47 10.17
CA PHE A 219 5.52 -10.19 10.32
C PHE A 219 6.03 -9.61 8.98
N LEU A 220 6.32 -10.48 8.01
CA LEU A 220 6.81 -10.08 6.69
C LEU A 220 5.69 -9.81 5.68
N HIS A 221 4.49 -10.34 5.90
CA HIS A 221 3.36 -10.19 4.98
C HIS A 221 3.03 -8.73 4.64
N PRO A 222 2.95 -7.78 5.59
CA PRO A 222 2.70 -6.37 5.26
C PRO A 222 3.78 -5.77 4.36
N HIS A 223 5.04 -6.17 4.53
CA HIS A 223 6.15 -5.66 3.73
C HIS A 223 6.14 -6.21 2.30
N ALA A 224 5.67 -7.44 2.11
CA ALA A 224 5.49 -8.04 0.78
C ALA A 224 4.40 -7.33 -0.07
N GLN A 225 3.64 -6.42 0.54
CA GLN A 225 2.62 -5.59 -0.13
C GLN A 225 3.11 -4.14 -0.33
N GLU A 226 4.32 -3.80 0.13
CA GLU A 226 4.88 -2.47 -0.06
C GLU A 226 5.54 -2.35 -1.44
N LYS A 227 5.56 -1.13 -1.97
CA LYS A 227 6.33 -0.82 -3.19
C LYS A 227 7.81 -0.75 -2.85
N LEU A 228 8.53 -1.85 -3.12
CA LEU A 228 9.97 -1.94 -2.93
C LEU A 228 10.73 -1.43 -4.16
N SER A 229 11.86 -0.74 -3.93
CA SER A 229 12.82 -0.43 -4.99
C SER A 229 13.45 -1.72 -5.55
N GLU A 230 14.11 -1.61 -6.69
CA GLU A 230 14.69 -2.76 -7.39
C GLU A 230 15.70 -3.52 -6.51
N GLU A 231 16.58 -2.79 -5.83
CA GLU A 231 17.59 -3.34 -4.93
C GLU A 231 16.94 -4.02 -3.72
N LYS A 232 15.87 -3.41 -3.20
CA LYS A 232 15.11 -3.95 -2.05
C LYS A 232 14.35 -5.22 -2.41
N GLN A 233 13.88 -5.36 -3.64
CA GLN A 233 13.24 -6.61 -4.11
C GLN A 233 14.21 -7.79 -4.08
N ILE A 234 15.46 -7.58 -4.50
CA ILE A 234 16.51 -8.63 -4.45
C ILE A 234 16.81 -9.02 -3.01
N ALA A 235 17.04 -8.01 -2.14
CA ALA A 235 17.33 -8.23 -0.73
C ALA A 235 16.18 -8.97 -0.03
N PHE A 236 14.93 -8.56 -0.31
CA PHE A 236 13.74 -9.21 0.22
C PHE A 236 13.63 -10.67 -0.21
N ALA A 237 13.73 -10.96 -1.51
CA ALA A 237 13.64 -12.32 -2.03
C ALA A 237 14.72 -13.25 -1.45
N ARG A 238 15.97 -12.76 -1.33
CA ARG A 238 17.05 -13.52 -0.69
C ARG A 238 16.72 -13.83 0.77
N MET A 239 16.30 -12.83 1.52
CA MET A 239 15.99 -12.98 2.94
C MET A 239 14.84 -13.96 3.17
N VAL A 240 13.73 -13.85 2.43
CA VAL A 240 12.58 -14.75 2.66
C VAL A 240 12.93 -16.20 2.34
N ARG A 241 13.81 -16.46 1.36
CA ARG A 241 14.33 -17.80 1.07
C ARG A 241 15.23 -18.34 2.17
N GLU A 242 15.98 -17.48 2.86
CA GLU A 242 16.90 -17.86 3.93
C GLU A 242 16.18 -18.11 5.26
N LEU A 243 15.16 -17.29 5.58
CA LEU A 243 14.56 -17.26 6.91
C LEU A 243 13.25 -18.03 7.06
N LEU A 244 12.63 -18.44 5.96
CA LEU A 244 11.31 -19.07 5.95
C LEU A 244 11.32 -20.46 5.29
N PRO A 245 10.38 -21.33 5.68
CA PRO A 245 10.07 -22.53 4.91
C PRO A 245 9.74 -22.19 3.47
N ALA A 246 10.09 -23.08 2.54
CA ALA A 246 9.96 -22.86 1.09
C ALA A 246 8.56 -22.39 0.66
N GLN A 247 7.48 -22.95 1.24
CA GLN A 247 6.12 -22.52 0.90
C GLN A 247 5.82 -21.09 1.35
N SER A 248 6.25 -20.71 2.55
CA SER A 248 6.05 -19.35 3.09
C SER A 248 6.87 -18.33 2.31
N ALA A 249 8.11 -18.67 1.95
CA ALA A 249 8.95 -17.85 1.08
C ALA A 249 8.28 -17.61 -0.27
N ARG A 250 7.78 -18.67 -0.93
CA ARG A 250 7.02 -18.57 -2.18
C ARG A 250 5.81 -17.65 -2.04
N ASN A 251 4.99 -17.82 -1.01
CA ASN A 251 3.78 -17.00 -0.81
C ASN A 251 4.10 -15.50 -0.68
N LEU A 252 5.20 -15.13 -0.02
CA LEU A 252 5.62 -13.73 0.10
C LEU A 252 6.23 -13.20 -1.21
N ILE A 253 7.01 -14.01 -1.93
CA ILE A 253 7.51 -13.65 -3.27
C ILE A 253 6.35 -13.42 -4.24
N ASN A 254 5.31 -14.27 -4.18
CA ASN A 254 4.10 -14.14 -4.98
C ASN A 254 3.35 -12.84 -4.66
N SER A 255 3.24 -12.50 -3.38
CA SER A 255 2.59 -11.26 -2.93
C SER A 255 3.31 -10.03 -3.48
N GLN A 256 4.65 -10.03 -3.45
CA GLN A 256 5.46 -8.95 -4.01
C GLN A 256 5.38 -8.89 -5.55
N CYS A 257 5.35 -10.04 -6.26
CA CYS A 257 5.11 -10.06 -7.71
C CYS A 257 3.78 -9.40 -8.04
N ALA A 258 2.73 -9.70 -7.29
CA ALA A 258 1.40 -9.16 -7.57
C ALA A 258 1.33 -7.65 -7.42
N GLU A 259 2.02 -7.09 -6.42
CA GLU A 259 2.11 -5.65 -6.25
C GLU A 259 2.86 -4.98 -7.42
N VAL A 260 3.99 -5.56 -7.85
CA VAL A 260 4.75 -5.08 -9.01
C VAL A 260 3.91 -5.19 -10.29
N ALA A 261 3.24 -6.32 -10.48
CA ALA A 261 2.38 -6.62 -11.62
C ALA A 261 1.16 -5.68 -11.69
N ALA A 262 0.53 -5.37 -10.56
CA ALA A 262 -0.61 -4.47 -10.50
C ALA A 262 -0.25 -3.04 -10.95
N GLN A 263 0.99 -2.59 -10.72
CA GLN A 263 1.43 -1.25 -11.09
C GLN A 263 2.04 -1.16 -12.49
N GLY A 264 2.73 -2.21 -12.96
CA GLY A 264 3.53 -2.18 -14.18
C GLY A 264 3.18 -3.24 -15.24
N GLY A 265 2.16 -4.06 -14.99
CA GLY A 265 1.70 -5.09 -15.93
C GLY A 265 2.69 -6.25 -16.12
N TYR A 266 2.56 -6.93 -17.25
CA TYR A 266 3.30 -8.14 -17.57
C TYR A 266 4.83 -7.94 -17.61
N GLN A 267 5.30 -6.83 -18.18
CA GLN A 267 6.73 -6.56 -18.28
C GLN A 267 7.35 -6.37 -16.90
N ALA A 268 6.71 -5.62 -16.00
CA ALA A 268 7.22 -5.40 -14.66
C ALA A 268 7.30 -6.71 -13.85
N ALA A 269 6.34 -7.62 -14.04
CA ALA A 269 6.39 -8.95 -13.43
C ALA A 269 7.56 -9.80 -13.98
N SER A 270 7.79 -9.78 -15.29
CA SER A 270 8.95 -10.45 -15.92
C SER A 270 10.29 -9.90 -15.44
N ASP A 271 10.39 -8.58 -15.33
CA ASP A 271 11.59 -7.88 -14.85
C ASP A 271 11.86 -8.24 -13.38
N TYR A 272 10.80 -8.29 -12.56
CA TYR A 272 10.87 -8.75 -11.18
C TYR A 272 11.42 -10.17 -11.08
N PHE A 273 10.85 -11.14 -11.81
CA PHE A 273 11.33 -12.53 -11.80
C PHE A 273 12.80 -12.66 -12.20
N THR A 274 13.21 -11.90 -13.21
CA THR A 274 14.61 -11.88 -13.68
C THR A 274 15.52 -11.32 -12.60
N ARG A 275 15.13 -10.20 -12.00
CA ARG A 275 15.90 -9.47 -10.98
C ARG A 275 16.13 -10.28 -9.72
N ILE A 276 15.11 -10.96 -9.22
CA ILE A 276 15.23 -11.78 -8.00
C ILE A 276 15.81 -13.17 -8.25
N GLY A 277 16.11 -13.51 -9.51
CA GLY A 277 16.52 -14.85 -9.91
C GLY A 277 15.46 -15.90 -9.54
N ALA A 278 14.18 -15.65 -9.89
CA ALA A 278 13.08 -16.52 -9.53
C ALA A 278 13.27 -17.92 -10.12
N THR A 279 13.13 -18.96 -9.28
CA THR A 279 13.21 -20.37 -9.72
C THR A 279 12.00 -20.73 -10.60
N PRO A 280 12.06 -21.81 -11.39
CA PRO A 280 10.90 -22.28 -12.15
C PRO A 280 9.65 -22.48 -11.28
N GLU A 281 9.81 -23.03 -10.09
CA GLU A 281 8.71 -23.29 -9.15
C GLU A 281 8.14 -21.99 -8.58
N GLU A 282 8.98 -21.00 -8.28
CA GLU A 282 8.53 -19.66 -7.86
C GLU A 282 7.77 -18.96 -8.98
N ARG A 283 8.28 -19.05 -10.22
CA ARG A 283 7.60 -18.49 -11.40
C ARG A 283 6.24 -19.13 -11.58
N GLU A 284 6.17 -20.47 -11.61
CA GLU A 284 4.92 -21.20 -11.76
C GLU A 284 3.90 -20.82 -10.69
N ALA A 285 4.33 -20.73 -9.42
CA ALA A 285 3.45 -20.31 -8.33
C ALA A 285 3.01 -18.85 -8.42
N CYS A 286 3.83 -17.96 -8.97
CA CYS A 286 3.53 -16.53 -9.11
C CYS A 286 2.63 -16.21 -10.31
N VAL A 287 2.89 -16.85 -11.46
CA VAL A 287 2.36 -16.38 -12.76
C VAL A 287 0.85 -16.35 -12.80
N GLU A 288 0.18 -17.33 -12.19
CA GLU A 288 -1.28 -17.39 -12.14
C GLU A 288 -1.85 -16.23 -11.35
N TYR A 289 -1.26 -15.94 -10.20
CA TYR A 289 -1.70 -14.86 -9.34
C TYR A 289 -1.46 -13.49 -9.99
N CYS A 290 -0.28 -13.29 -10.60
CA CYS A 290 0.06 -12.07 -11.32
C CYS A 290 -0.83 -11.90 -12.58
N ALA A 291 -1.13 -12.98 -13.32
CA ALA A 291 -2.05 -12.97 -14.46
C ALA A 291 -3.48 -12.55 -14.06
N ARG A 292 -4.01 -13.15 -12.99
CA ARG A 292 -5.32 -12.78 -12.41
C ARG A 292 -5.36 -11.30 -12.05
N ARG A 293 -4.34 -10.80 -11.34
CA ARG A 293 -4.30 -9.41 -10.86
C ARG A 293 -4.20 -8.41 -12.00
N ILE A 294 -3.36 -8.68 -13.00
CA ILE A 294 -3.22 -7.82 -14.19
C ILE A 294 -4.54 -7.78 -14.97
N LEU A 295 -5.14 -8.93 -15.28
CA LEU A 295 -6.38 -8.97 -16.04
C LEU A 295 -7.52 -8.27 -15.30
N TYR A 296 -7.64 -8.48 -13.98
CA TYR A 296 -8.60 -7.78 -13.14
C TYR A 296 -8.40 -6.26 -13.13
N SER A 297 -7.16 -5.78 -13.04
CA SER A 297 -6.89 -4.33 -13.07
C SER A 297 -7.35 -3.68 -14.39
N ARG A 298 -7.29 -4.41 -15.52
CA ARG A 298 -7.76 -3.92 -16.82
C ARG A 298 -9.27 -3.71 -16.85
N THR A 299 -10.06 -4.46 -16.06
CA THR A 299 -11.52 -4.31 -16.02
C THR A 299 -11.96 -2.94 -15.52
N TRP A 300 -11.09 -2.21 -14.83
CA TRP A 300 -11.35 -0.84 -14.39
C TRP A 300 -11.31 0.18 -15.53
N THR A 301 -10.70 -0.18 -16.67
CA THR A 301 -10.49 0.71 -17.81
C THR A 301 -11.26 0.29 -19.05
N ALA A 302 -11.45 -1.02 -19.27
CA ALA A 302 -12.13 -1.54 -20.43
C ALA A 302 -12.72 -2.94 -20.17
N LYS A 303 -13.67 -3.34 -21.02
CA LYS A 303 -14.15 -4.73 -21.06
C LYS A 303 -13.07 -5.63 -21.65
N ILE A 304 -12.80 -6.75 -20.98
CA ILE A 304 -11.83 -7.75 -21.41
C ILE A 304 -12.30 -8.43 -22.71
N ASN A 305 -11.39 -8.58 -23.66
CA ASN A 305 -11.65 -9.26 -24.94
C ASN A 305 -10.63 -10.40 -25.19
N ALA A 306 -10.80 -11.14 -26.29
CA ALA A 306 -9.92 -12.25 -26.63
C ALA A 306 -8.44 -11.84 -26.80
N GLY A 307 -8.16 -10.63 -27.31
CA GLY A 307 -6.80 -10.12 -27.45
C GLY A 307 -6.10 -9.91 -26.11
N ASP A 308 -6.82 -9.42 -25.09
CA ASP A 308 -6.28 -9.31 -23.72
C ASP A 308 -5.89 -10.69 -23.16
N VAL A 309 -6.71 -11.70 -23.42
CA VAL A 309 -6.47 -13.07 -22.95
C VAL A 309 -5.36 -13.74 -23.75
N GLU A 310 -5.21 -13.46 -25.05
CA GLU A 310 -4.05 -13.91 -25.84
C GLU A 310 -2.74 -13.31 -25.33
N GLU A 311 -2.73 -12.02 -24.98
CA GLU A 311 -1.57 -11.38 -24.38
C GLU A 311 -1.21 -12.03 -23.03
N LEU A 312 -2.21 -12.29 -22.18
CA LEU A 312 -2.04 -13.04 -20.94
C LEU A 312 -1.42 -14.41 -21.21
N ARG A 313 -1.99 -15.17 -22.14
CA ARG A 313 -1.54 -16.53 -22.49
C ARG A 313 -0.11 -16.53 -23.01
N ALA A 314 0.24 -15.58 -23.89
CA ALA A 314 1.59 -15.43 -24.41
C ALA A 314 2.59 -15.13 -23.27
N TRP A 315 2.22 -14.23 -22.37
CA TRP A 315 3.06 -13.92 -21.21
C TRP A 315 3.22 -15.12 -20.28
N VAL A 316 2.13 -15.75 -19.83
CA VAL A 316 2.20 -16.94 -18.95
C VAL A 316 3.01 -18.05 -19.63
N GLY A 317 2.78 -18.31 -20.91
CA GLY A 317 3.51 -19.32 -21.68
C GLY A 317 5.01 -19.06 -21.75
N SER A 318 5.44 -17.80 -21.71
CA SER A 318 6.87 -17.44 -21.66
C SER A 318 7.51 -17.63 -20.28
N GLN A 319 6.71 -17.62 -19.21
CA GLN A 319 7.20 -17.68 -17.82
C GLN A 319 7.06 -19.08 -17.20
N ALA A 320 5.93 -19.74 -17.43
CA ALA A 320 5.60 -21.08 -16.96
C ALA A 320 4.65 -21.78 -17.97
N PRO A 321 5.20 -22.43 -19.01
CA PRO A 321 4.41 -23.04 -20.08
C PRO A 321 3.32 -23.99 -19.59
N SER A 322 3.61 -24.81 -18.58
CA SER A 322 2.70 -25.79 -17.96
C SER A 322 1.47 -25.15 -17.30
N ALA A 323 1.54 -23.88 -16.91
CA ALA A 323 0.47 -23.19 -16.19
C ALA A 323 -0.46 -22.40 -17.13
N THR A 324 -0.18 -22.31 -18.44
CA THR A 324 -0.86 -21.39 -19.36
C THR A 324 -2.38 -21.53 -19.34
N ASP A 325 -2.89 -22.76 -19.45
CA ASP A 325 -4.33 -23.01 -19.54
C ASP A 325 -5.03 -22.84 -18.18
N ARG A 326 -4.42 -23.34 -17.11
CA ARG A 326 -4.88 -23.13 -15.72
C ARG A 326 -4.95 -21.65 -15.35
N ALA A 327 -3.89 -20.90 -15.66
CA ALA A 327 -3.83 -19.45 -15.45
C ALA A 327 -4.88 -18.70 -16.28
N THR A 328 -5.14 -19.14 -17.52
CA THR A 328 -6.18 -18.55 -18.37
C THR A 328 -7.55 -18.69 -17.72
N GLY A 329 -7.93 -19.91 -17.35
CA GLY A 329 -9.20 -20.19 -16.70
C GLY A 329 -9.36 -19.44 -15.38
N GLY A 330 -8.34 -19.49 -14.52
CA GLY A 330 -8.35 -18.78 -13.22
C GLY A 330 -8.40 -17.25 -13.36
N ALA A 331 -7.74 -16.66 -14.36
CA ALA A 331 -7.81 -15.23 -14.63
C ALA A 331 -9.20 -14.79 -15.11
N LEU A 332 -9.82 -15.56 -15.99
CA LEU A 332 -11.20 -15.32 -16.44
C LEU A 332 -12.20 -15.48 -15.30
N ALA A 333 -11.99 -16.47 -14.42
CA ALA A 333 -12.83 -16.65 -13.24
C ALA A 333 -12.78 -15.43 -12.32
N ASN A 334 -11.59 -14.86 -12.12
CA ASN A 334 -11.39 -13.72 -11.24
C ASN A 334 -12.10 -12.44 -11.70
N ILE A 335 -12.42 -12.32 -12.99
CA ILE A 335 -13.18 -11.18 -13.53
C ILE A 335 -14.68 -11.48 -13.66
N SER A 336 -15.10 -12.73 -13.43
CA SER A 336 -16.49 -13.17 -13.64
C SER A 336 -17.49 -12.50 -12.69
N GLY A 337 -17.05 -12.04 -11.51
CA GLY A 337 -17.91 -11.30 -10.58
C GLY A 337 -18.46 -9.98 -11.17
N ASN A 338 -17.80 -9.42 -12.18
CA ASN A 338 -18.26 -8.22 -12.90
C ASN A 338 -19.03 -8.54 -14.18
N ASP A 339 -18.69 -9.63 -14.87
CA ASP A 339 -19.31 -10.06 -16.14
C ASP A 339 -19.13 -11.58 -16.32
N TYR A 340 -20.00 -12.34 -15.66
CA TYR A 340 -19.90 -13.80 -15.69
C TYR A 340 -20.06 -14.35 -17.10
N THR A 341 -21.09 -13.93 -17.83
CA THR A 341 -21.36 -14.41 -19.19
C THR A 341 -20.21 -14.10 -20.14
N GLY A 342 -19.68 -12.88 -20.13
CA GLY A 342 -18.55 -12.52 -20.97
C GLY A 342 -17.28 -13.31 -20.64
N ALA A 343 -17.00 -13.55 -19.36
CA ALA A 343 -15.86 -14.34 -18.93
C ALA A 343 -16.02 -15.83 -19.29
N ALA A 344 -17.24 -16.38 -19.15
CA ALA A 344 -17.62 -17.73 -19.54
C ALA A 344 -17.48 -17.96 -21.05
N ASP A 345 -17.93 -17.01 -21.88
CA ASP A 345 -17.81 -17.07 -23.34
C ASP A 345 -16.34 -17.08 -23.76
N LEU A 346 -15.49 -16.26 -23.12
CA LEU A 346 -14.06 -16.27 -23.35
C LEU A 346 -13.42 -17.61 -22.92
N ALA A 347 -13.80 -18.16 -21.77
CA ALA A 347 -13.28 -19.44 -21.29
C ALA A 347 -13.61 -20.58 -22.26
N ALA A 348 -14.86 -20.62 -22.74
CA ALA A 348 -15.30 -21.57 -23.77
C ALA A 348 -14.56 -21.36 -25.09
N TYR A 349 -14.39 -20.12 -25.55
CA TYR A 349 -13.65 -19.80 -26.77
C TYR A 349 -12.20 -20.33 -26.69
N PHE A 350 -11.49 -20.10 -25.59
CA PHE A 350 -10.12 -20.58 -25.45
C PHE A 350 -10.02 -22.09 -25.25
N HIS A 351 -10.98 -22.71 -24.56
CA HIS A 351 -11.10 -24.17 -24.50
C HIS A 351 -11.24 -24.78 -25.90
N GLU A 352 -12.18 -24.28 -26.71
CA GLU A 352 -12.39 -24.77 -28.08
C GLU A 352 -11.15 -24.54 -28.96
N LYS A 353 -10.44 -23.43 -28.76
CA LYS A 353 -9.23 -23.07 -29.50
C LYS A 353 -8.02 -23.94 -29.16
N THR A 354 -7.87 -24.36 -27.90
CA THR A 354 -6.66 -25.06 -27.43
C THR A 354 -6.88 -26.56 -27.21
N GLY A 355 -8.14 -26.99 -27.08
CA GLY A 355 -8.52 -28.34 -26.69
C GLY A 355 -8.22 -28.68 -25.23
N SER A 356 -7.97 -27.67 -24.38
CA SER A 356 -7.51 -27.88 -23.01
C SER A 356 -8.63 -27.71 -21.99
N ASP A 357 -9.09 -28.83 -21.43
CA ASP A 357 -10.15 -28.87 -20.40
C ASP A 357 -9.77 -28.10 -19.12
N GLU A 358 -8.47 -27.95 -18.85
CA GLU A 358 -7.95 -27.23 -17.68
C GLU A 358 -8.44 -25.76 -17.63
N ILE A 359 -8.73 -25.15 -18.77
CA ILE A 359 -9.29 -23.79 -18.83
C ILE A 359 -10.68 -23.75 -18.19
N LEU A 360 -11.57 -24.68 -18.55
CA LEU A 360 -12.93 -24.74 -18.02
C LEU A 360 -12.93 -25.20 -16.56
N ILE A 361 -12.11 -26.19 -16.23
CA ILE A 361 -11.95 -26.69 -14.85
C ILE A 361 -11.52 -25.54 -13.92
N SER A 362 -10.51 -24.78 -14.33
CA SER A 362 -9.98 -23.66 -13.55
C SER A 362 -10.94 -22.48 -13.51
N PHE A 363 -11.67 -22.22 -14.60
CA PHE A 363 -12.70 -21.18 -14.63
C PHE A 363 -13.82 -21.46 -13.64
N ILE A 364 -14.41 -22.66 -13.73
CA ILE A 364 -15.57 -23.05 -12.91
C ILE A 364 -15.20 -23.04 -11.43
N ARG A 365 -14.09 -23.69 -11.04
CA ARG A 365 -13.66 -23.78 -9.63
C ARG A 365 -13.36 -22.45 -8.96
N ASN A 366 -12.98 -21.43 -9.72
CA ASN A 366 -12.53 -20.14 -9.17
C ASN A 366 -13.50 -18.98 -9.45
N SER A 367 -14.67 -19.26 -10.04
CA SER A 367 -15.65 -18.25 -10.43
C SER A 367 -16.78 -18.12 -9.41
N GLU A 368 -17.45 -16.96 -9.39
CA GLU A 368 -18.66 -16.74 -8.59
C GLU A 368 -19.91 -17.32 -9.27
N TRP A 369 -19.86 -18.59 -9.68
CA TRP A 369 -20.91 -19.23 -10.47
C TRP A 369 -22.19 -19.52 -9.70
N LEU A 370 -22.25 -19.33 -8.38
CA LEU A 370 -23.45 -19.57 -7.56
C LEU A 370 -24.68 -18.78 -8.06
N GLY A 371 -24.47 -17.64 -8.73
CA GLY A 371 -25.52 -16.88 -9.42
C GLY A 371 -25.91 -17.41 -10.82
N HIS A 372 -25.14 -18.36 -11.36
CA HIS A 372 -25.20 -18.88 -12.74
C HIS A 372 -24.99 -20.42 -12.83
N PRO A 373 -25.71 -21.23 -12.02
CA PRO A 373 -25.45 -22.67 -11.92
C PRO A 373 -25.78 -23.44 -13.22
N SER A 374 -26.76 -22.97 -14.00
CA SER A 374 -27.07 -23.56 -15.31
C SER A 374 -25.91 -23.43 -16.30
N GLU A 375 -25.33 -22.24 -16.36
CA GLU A 375 -24.23 -21.89 -17.24
C GLU A 375 -22.96 -22.62 -16.82
N ALA A 376 -22.68 -22.71 -15.52
CA ALA A 376 -21.57 -23.51 -15.00
C ALA A 376 -21.69 -24.99 -15.39
N ARG A 377 -22.88 -25.59 -15.29
CA ARG A 377 -23.12 -26.97 -15.74
C ARG A 377 -22.97 -27.13 -17.25
N GLN A 378 -23.43 -26.15 -18.04
CA GLN A 378 -23.23 -26.17 -19.49
C GLN A 378 -21.74 -26.13 -19.86
N LEU A 379 -20.95 -25.30 -19.17
CA LEU A 379 -19.50 -25.25 -19.36
C LEU A 379 -18.84 -26.57 -18.91
N ALA A 380 -19.21 -27.11 -17.75
CA ALA A 380 -18.71 -28.41 -17.30
C ALA A 380 -19.01 -29.52 -18.32
N GLY A 381 -20.19 -29.48 -18.97
CA GLY A 381 -20.56 -30.40 -20.03
C GLY A 381 -19.68 -30.33 -21.30
N LYS A 382 -18.95 -29.23 -21.51
CA LYS A 382 -18.00 -29.09 -22.62
C LYS A 382 -16.63 -29.74 -22.35
N ILE A 383 -16.34 -30.14 -21.11
CA ILE A 383 -15.12 -30.87 -20.77
C ILE A 383 -15.10 -32.20 -21.52
N VAL A 384 -14.02 -32.44 -22.26
CA VAL A 384 -13.86 -33.60 -23.14
C VAL A 384 -13.57 -34.85 -22.31
N ASP A 385 -12.63 -34.75 -21.37
CA ASP A 385 -12.28 -35.85 -20.47
C ASP A 385 -13.46 -36.23 -19.58
N GLU A 386 -13.87 -37.50 -19.67
CA GLU A 386 -15.11 -37.97 -19.05
C GLU A 386 -15.02 -38.03 -17.52
N GLU A 387 -13.84 -38.38 -16.99
CA GLU A 387 -13.60 -38.42 -15.55
C GLU A 387 -13.59 -36.99 -14.97
N SER A 388 -12.88 -36.06 -15.61
CA SER A 388 -12.85 -34.65 -15.21
C SER A 388 -14.21 -33.99 -15.33
N ARG A 389 -14.97 -34.26 -16.40
CA ARG A 389 -16.33 -33.76 -16.58
C ARG A 389 -17.23 -34.24 -15.45
N LYS A 390 -17.22 -35.54 -15.16
CA LYS A 390 -18.01 -36.12 -14.08
C LYS A 390 -17.63 -35.49 -12.73
N GLY A 391 -16.34 -35.44 -12.41
CA GLY A 391 -15.86 -34.84 -11.16
C GLY A 391 -16.25 -33.37 -11.00
N MET A 392 -16.29 -32.61 -12.10
CA MET A 392 -16.74 -31.21 -12.07
C MET A 392 -18.25 -31.08 -11.85
N LEU A 393 -19.05 -31.93 -12.50
CA LEU A 393 -20.51 -31.94 -12.30
C LEU A 393 -20.87 -32.36 -10.87
N ASP A 394 -20.22 -33.39 -10.33
CA ASP A 394 -20.42 -33.85 -8.95
C ASP A 394 -20.04 -32.73 -7.95
N TRP A 395 -18.95 -32.00 -8.20
CA TRP A 395 -18.54 -30.86 -7.37
C TRP A 395 -19.59 -29.73 -7.37
N LEU A 396 -20.12 -29.38 -8.54
CA LEU A 396 -21.19 -28.37 -8.70
C LEU A 396 -22.51 -28.77 -8.03
N GLU A 397 -22.72 -30.05 -7.72
CA GLU A 397 -23.90 -30.53 -6.97
C GLU A 397 -23.68 -30.55 -5.45
N SER A 398 -22.42 -30.48 -5.00
CA SER A 398 -22.04 -30.53 -3.59
C SER A 398 -21.91 -29.17 -2.90
N GLU A 399 -21.74 -28.10 -3.67
CA GLU A 399 -21.70 -26.69 -3.24
C GLU A 399 -23.10 -26.07 -3.29
#